data_AF-M2VTM8-F1
#
_entry.id   AF-M2VTM8-F1
#
_cell.length_a   1.000
_cell.length_b   1.000
_cell.length_c   1.000
_cell.angle_alpha   90.00
_cell.angle_beta   90.00
_cell.angle_gamma   90.00
#
_symmetry.space_group_name_H-M   'P 1'
#
loop_
_entity.id
_entity.type
_entity.pdbx_description
1 polymer ?
#
loop_
_entity_poly.entity_id
_entity_poly.type
_entity_poly.pdbx_seq_one_letter_code
_entity_poly.pdbx_strand_id
1 'polypeptide(L)'
;MSTQKTSPQTNKDVEGLKDLPPNSFIRKYSYGDMGGMSKEYHAPVKQLVELGHPEALGLAGFAATDFMLSCINASLLPSSLTNSIIALAFFYGGSAQLIAGILTFIKQNTFGGVAFCSYGAFWLTFGVLITLEAEYGSKLLSETDYTTALGFILVCYTIFNTYLFVATMAHNIQLYIIFLKMQLVLVDMHFFGVISSIPGGVMGMLCSISAWVLSATIVINDSFGTTVIPNPELKELPVFRNWLKMIKNGK
;
A
#
# COMPACT_ATOMS: atom_id res chain seq x y z
N MET A 1 16.33 14.09 65.88
CA MET A 1 15.59 14.74 64.77
C MET A 1 16.62 15.22 63.76
N SER A 2 16.78 14.52 62.63
CA SER A 2 17.67 14.92 61.56
C SER A 2 16.93 15.81 60.56
N THR A 3 17.50 16.98 60.26
CA THR A 3 17.06 17.86 59.18
C THR A 3 17.77 17.46 57.89
N GLN A 4 17.00 16.92 56.93
CA GLN A 4 17.45 16.56 55.58
C GLN A 4 17.74 17.83 54.75
N LYS A 5 18.92 17.86 54.11
CA LYS A 5 19.26 18.82 53.04
C LYS A 5 18.51 18.43 51.76
N THR A 6 17.78 19.37 51.17
CA THR A 6 17.25 19.25 49.79
C THR A 6 18.34 19.59 48.78
N SER A 7 18.52 18.73 47.77
CA SER A 7 19.38 18.98 46.61
C SER A 7 18.63 19.80 45.55
N PRO A 8 19.32 20.58 44.69
CA PRO A 8 18.67 21.30 43.59
C PRO A 8 18.33 20.31 42.47
N GLN A 9 17.06 20.17 42.12
CA GLN A 9 16.64 19.48 40.89
C GLN A 9 17.10 20.29 39.68
N THR A 10 18.04 19.75 38.91
CA THR A 10 18.41 20.28 37.60
C THR A 10 17.26 20.04 36.63
N ASN A 11 16.74 21.14 36.10
CA ASN A 11 15.53 21.21 35.28
C ASN A 11 15.80 20.62 33.88
N LYS A 12 15.54 19.31 33.70
CA LYS A 12 15.77 18.57 32.44
C LYS A 12 14.96 19.08 31.26
N ASP A 13 13.88 19.82 31.50
CA ASP A 13 12.97 20.30 30.45
C ASP A 13 13.56 21.45 29.63
N VAL A 14 14.61 22.11 30.14
CA VAL A 14 15.28 23.23 29.46
C VAL A 14 16.29 22.75 28.38
N GLU A 15 16.77 21.50 28.48
CA GLU A 15 17.74 20.95 27.52
C GLU A 15 17.12 20.65 26.15
N GLY A 16 15.90 20.09 26.10
CA GLY A 16 15.25 19.71 24.83
C GLY A 16 14.82 20.90 23.94
N LEU A 17 14.73 22.11 24.49
CA LEU A 17 14.39 23.33 23.75
C LEU A 17 15.57 23.87 22.92
N LYS A 18 16.81 23.44 23.23
CA LYS A 18 18.01 23.87 22.50
C LYS A 18 18.14 23.20 21.14
N ASP A 19 17.60 21.99 21.00
CA ASP A 19 17.65 21.16 19.79
C ASP A 19 16.63 21.57 18.72
N LEU A 20 15.70 22.46 19.06
CA LEU A 20 14.73 22.99 18.10
C LEU A 20 15.37 24.06 17.20
N PRO A 21 15.00 24.10 15.91
CA PRO A 21 15.51 25.09 14.98
C PRO A 21 15.22 26.52 15.50
N PRO A 22 16.11 27.51 15.23
CA PRO A 22 16.06 28.85 15.81
C PRO A 22 14.71 29.57 15.60
N ASN A 23 14.00 29.23 14.52
CA ASN A 23 12.74 29.85 14.12
C ASN A 23 11.49 29.05 14.50
N SER A 24 11.61 28.00 15.34
CA SER A 24 10.45 27.22 15.75
C SER A 24 9.49 28.07 16.60
N PHE A 25 8.20 27.96 16.28
CA PHE A 25 7.13 28.69 16.96
C PHE A 25 7.14 28.45 18.48
N ILE A 26 7.53 27.24 18.90
CA ILE A 26 7.64 26.79 20.29
C ILE A 26 8.74 27.54 21.04
N ARG A 27 9.91 27.75 20.42
CA ARG A 27 11.03 28.48 21.03
C ARG A 27 10.73 29.97 21.21
N LYS A 28 9.94 30.55 20.30
CA LYS A 28 9.64 32.00 20.27
C LYS A 28 8.69 32.46 21.37
N TYR A 29 7.79 31.59 21.84
CA TYR A 29 6.84 31.91 22.91
C TYR A 29 7.21 31.32 24.28
N SER A 30 8.13 30.36 24.35
CA SER A 30 8.63 29.82 25.63
C SER A 30 9.54 30.78 26.41
N TYR A 31 10.08 31.82 25.76
CA TYR A 31 10.98 32.81 26.37
C TYR A 31 10.39 34.23 26.42
N GLY A 32 9.13 34.42 26.04
CA GLY A 32 8.48 35.72 26.03
C GLY A 32 7.77 36.02 27.35
N ASP A 33 8.48 36.71 28.25
CA ASP A 33 7.98 37.75 29.16
C ASP A 33 6.48 37.68 29.56
N MET A 34 6.12 36.69 30.37
CA MET A 34 4.89 36.76 31.17
C MET A 34 5.23 36.48 32.62
N GLY A 35 5.30 37.56 33.39
CA GLY A 35 5.46 37.53 34.83
C GLY A 35 4.50 36.55 35.49
N GLY A 36 5.08 35.60 36.22
CA GLY A 36 4.41 34.83 37.27
C GLY A 36 3.14 34.10 36.83
N MET A 37 3.29 32.93 36.20
CA MET A 37 2.55 31.69 36.46
C MET A 37 2.82 30.75 35.29
N SER A 38 3.76 29.81 35.47
CA SER A 38 4.02 28.75 34.51
C SER A 38 2.83 27.79 34.48
N LYS A 39 1.85 28.06 33.61
CA LYS A 39 0.98 26.99 33.13
C LYS A 39 1.87 26.05 32.31
N GLU A 40 2.07 24.86 32.84
CA GLU A 40 2.75 23.76 32.19
C GLU A 40 2.19 23.61 30.76
N TYR A 41 2.98 23.94 29.75
CA TYR A 41 2.57 23.77 28.37
C TYR A 41 2.64 22.28 28.06
N HIS A 42 1.51 21.59 28.18
CA HIS A 42 1.35 20.29 27.55
C HIS A 42 1.22 20.56 26.05
N ALA A 43 2.28 20.24 25.29
CA ALA A 43 2.17 20.18 23.84
C ALA A 43 0.92 19.36 23.51
N PRO A 44 0.05 19.82 22.58
CA PRO A 44 -1.10 19.02 22.19
C PRO A 44 -0.55 17.66 21.77
N VAL A 45 -0.85 16.63 22.57
CA VAL A 45 -0.55 15.25 22.22
C VAL A 45 -1.21 15.11 20.87
N LYS A 46 -0.41 14.84 19.82
CA LYS A 46 -0.93 14.62 18.48
C LYS A 46 -1.95 13.51 18.62
N GLN A 47 -3.22 13.88 18.71
CA GLN A 47 -4.32 12.94 18.84
C GLN A 47 -4.43 12.32 17.47
N LEU A 48 -3.63 11.29 17.24
CA LEU A 48 -3.72 10.43 16.08
C LEU A 48 -5.13 9.87 16.16
N VAL A 49 -6.01 10.33 15.28
CA VAL A 49 -7.28 9.65 15.05
C VAL A 49 -6.91 8.19 14.80
N GLU A 50 -7.34 7.30 15.69
CA GLU A 50 -7.10 5.87 15.56
C GLU A 50 -8.01 5.38 14.44
N LEU A 51 -7.52 5.52 13.22
CA LEU A 51 -8.16 4.99 12.02
C LEU A 51 -8.08 3.47 12.07
N GLY A 52 -9.14 2.79 11.65
CA GLY A 52 -9.15 1.34 11.44
C GLY A 52 -8.15 0.91 10.35
N HIS A 53 -8.31 -0.27 9.77
CA HIS A 53 -7.38 -0.80 8.77
C HIS A 53 -7.86 -0.62 7.32
N PRO A 54 -7.71 0.57 6.70
CA PRO A 54 -8.13 0.80 5.31
C PRO A 54 -7.37 -0.11 4.33
N GLU A 55 -6.19 -0.61 4.70
CA GLU A 55 -5.41 -1.51 3.87
C GLU A 55 -6.18 -2.80 3.53
N ALA A 56 -7.02 -3.30 4.44
CA ALA A 56 -7.87 -4.45 4.18
C ALA A 56 -8.87 -4.17 3.05
N LEU A 57 -9.52 -3.00 3.06
CA LEU A 57 -10.44 -2.59 2.01
C LEU A 57 -9.72 -2.47 0.65
N GLY A 58 -8.53 -1.86 0.64
CA GLY A 58 -7.73 -1.74 -0.58
C GLY A 58 -7.35 -3.09 -1.18
N LEU A 59 -6.94 -4.04 -0.34
CA LEU A 59 -6.61 -5.41 -0.75
C LEU A 59 -7.83 -6.17 -1.26
N ALA A 60 -8.98 -6.04 -0.60
CA ALA A 60 -10.20 -6.72 -1.01
C ALA A 60 -10.74 -6.19 -2.36
N GLY A 61 -10.67 -4.86 -2.56
CA GLY A 61 -11.03 -4.19 -3.80
C GLY A 61 -10.14 -4.61 -4.98
N PHE A 62 -8.83 -4.61 -4.76
CA PHE A 62 -7.85 -5.15 -5.70
C PHE A 62 -8.17 -6.60 -6.06
N ALA A 63 -8.27 -7.47 -5.04
CA ALA A 63 -8.40 -8.90 -5.22
C ALA A 63 -9.66 -9.29 -6.00
N ALA A 64 -10.81 -8.68 -5.72
CA ALA A 64 -12.04 -8.98 -6.44
C ALA A 64 -11.98 -8.59 -7.92
N THR A 65 -11.41 -7.41 -8.19
CA THR A 65 -11.32 -6.86 -9.54
C THR A 65 -10.29 -7.63 -10.38
N ASP A 66 -9.11 -7.88 -9.81
CA ASP A 66 -8.03 -8.65 -10.41
C ASP A 66 -8.43 -10.10 -10.65
N PHE A 67 -9.18 -10.72 -9.72
CA PHE A 67 -9.61 -12.11 -9.85
C PHE A 67 -10.54 -12.29 -11.05
N MET A 68 -11.51 -11.39 -11.22
CA MET A 68 -12.43 -11.43 -12.35
C MET A 68 -11.70 -11.29 -13.69
N LEU A 69 -10.77 -10.32 -13.80
CA LEU A 69 -9.93 -10.17 -15.00
C LEU A 69 -9.06 -11.40 -15.24
N SER A 70 -8.50 -11.96 -14.17
CA SER A 70 -7.62 -13.11 -14.22
C SER A 70 -8.34 -14.39 -14.66
N CYS A 71 -9.62 -14.58 -14.26
CA CYS A 71 -10.44 -15.69 -14.76
C CYS A 71 -10.69 -15.59 -16.27
N ILE A 72 -10.86 -14.37 -16.82
CA ILE A 72 -10.97 -14.16 -18.26
C ILE A 72 -9.63 -14.46 -18.95
N ASN A 73 -8.53 -13.92 -18.44
CA ASN A 73 -7.20 -14.15 -19.00
C ASN A 73 -6.79 -15.62 -18.97
N ALA A 74 -7.20 -16.36 -17.94
CA ALA A 74 -6.99 -17.81 -17.79
C ALA A 74 -7.94 -18.66 -18.64
N SER A 75 -8.81 -18.04 -19.45
CA SER A 75 -9.82 -18.72 -20.26
C SER A 75 -10.83 -19.56 -19.45
N LEU A 76 -11.00 -19.25 -18.15
CA LEU A 76 -12.06 -19.85 -17.32
C LEU A 76 -13.42 -19.17 -17.55
N LEU A 77 -13.38 -17.92 -18.01
CA LEU A 77 -14.54 -17.13 -18.43
C LEU A 77 -14.34 -16.64 -19.88
N PRO A 78 -15.41 -16.53 -20.67
CA PRO A 78 -15.31 -16.03 -22.03
C PRO A 78 -14.87 -14.55 -22.06
N SER A 79 -14.05 -14.19 -23.05
CA SER A 79 -13.51 -12.84 -23.22
C SER A 79 -14.57 -11.76 -23.46
N SER A 80 -15.76 -12.15 -23.95
CA SER A 80 -16.92 -11.26 -24.08
C SER A 80 -17.40 -10.68 -22.73
N LEU A 81 -16.98 -11.26 -21.61
CA LEU A 81 -17.28 -10.76 -20.27
C LEU A 81 -16.32 -9.66 -19.80
N THR A 82 -15.36 -9.21 -20.61
CA THR A 82 -14.40 -8.16 -20.20
C THR A 82 -15.13 -6.88 -19.74
N ASN A 83 -16.23 -6.52 -20.40
CA ASN A 83 -17.04 -5.36 -20.04
C ASN A 83 -17.72 -5.51 -18.66
N SER A 84 -17.89 -6.73 -18.14
CA SER A 84 -18.43 -6.94 -16.79
C SER A 84 -17.49 -6.44 -15.69
N ILE A 85 -16.19 -6.29 -15.99
CA ILE A 85 -15.19 -5.80 -15.04
C ILE A 85 -15.32 -4.29 -14.82
N ILE A 86 -15.97 -3.55 -15.73
CA ILE A 86 -16.11 -2.08 -15.65
C ILE A 86 -16.64 -1.64 -14.29
N ALA A 87 -17.68 -2.30 -13.76
CA ALA A 87 -18.24 -1.96 -12.46
C ALA A 87 -17.25 -2.17 -11.30
N LEU A 88 -16.53 -3.30 -11.31
CA LEU A 88 -15.49 -3.57 -10.30
C LEU A 88 -14.33 -2.59 -10.42
N ALA A 89 -13.90 -2.31 -11.65
CA ALA A 89 -12.82 -1.38 -11.96
C ALA A 89 -13.15 0.05 -11.51
N PHE A 90 -14.38 0.52 -11.67
CA PHE A 90 -14.76 1.85 -11.20
C PHE A 90 -14.98 1.92 -9.69
N PHE A 91 -15.71 0.97 -9.12
CA PHE A 91 -16.19 1.13 -7.75
C PHE A 91 -15.29 0.47 -6.71
N TYR A 92 -14.74 -0.71 -6.98
CA TYR A 92 -14.08 -1.50 -5.95
C TYR A 92 -12.56 -1.50 -6.09
N GLY A 93 -12.03 -2.04 -7.19
CA GLY A 93 -10.61 -1.93 -7.53
C GLY A 93 -10.20 -0.49 -7.81
N GLY A 94 -11.11 0.37 -8.26
CA GLY A 94 -10.82 1.79 -8.50
C GLY A 94 -11.06 2.66 -7.27
N SER A 95 -12.32 3.10 -7.09
CA SER A 95 -12.67 4.13 -6.12
C SER A 95 -12.44 3.70 -4.67
N ALA A 96 -12.94 2.53 -4.25
CA ALA A 96 -12.76 2.07 -2.87
C ALA A 96 -11.27 1.84 -2.56
N GLN A 97 -10.50 1.28 -3.48
CA GLN A 97 -9.06 1.10 -3.33
C GLN A 97 -8.30 2.44 -3.28
N LEU A 98 -8.67 3.42 -4.11
CA LEU A 98 -8.11 4.76 -4.06
C LEU A 98 -8.39 5.46 -2.72
N ILE A 99 -9.62 5.38 -2.23
CA ILE A 99 -10.02 5.91 -0.91
C ILE A 99 -9.23 5.21 0.20
N ALA A 100 -9.10 3.88 0.14
CA ALA A 100 -8.28 3.12 1.08
C ALA A 100 -6.82 3.61 1.08
N GLY A 101 -6.24 3.90 -0.09
CA GLY A 101 -4.90 4.47 -0.20
C GLY A 101 -4.77 5.85 0.45
N ILE A 102 -5.73 6.75 0.21
CA ILE A 102 -5.75 8.07 0.85
C ILE A 102 -5.80 7.94 2.38
N LEU A 103 -6.69 7.09 2.90
CA LEU A 103 -6.79 6.83 4.35
C LEU A 103 -5.50 6.20 4.91
N THR A 104 -4.82 5.37 4.12
CA THR A 104 -3.55 4.75 4.49
C THR A 104 -2.42 5.78 4.57
N PHE A 105 -2.40 6.80 3.71
CA PHE A 105 -1.49 7.95 3.85
C PHE A 105 -1.75 8.74 5.14
N ILE A 106 -3.01 8.93 5.52
CA ILE A 106 -3.37 9.61 6.78
C ILE A 106 -2.85 8.82 7.99
N LYS A 107 -2.86 7.48 7.91
CA LYS A 107 -2.22 6.57 8.89
C LYS A 107 -0.68 6.55 8.84
N GLN A 108 -0.07 7.40 8.02
CA GLN A 108 1.39 7.48 7.86
C GLN A 108 2.04 6.20 7.30
N ASN A 109 1.28 5.37 6.58
CA ASN A 109 1.80 4.20 5.89
C ASN A 109 2.05 4.55 4.41
N THR A 110 3.28 4.98 4.11
CA THR A 110 3.68 5.39 2.75
C THR A 110 3.56 4.25 1.75
N PHE A 111 3.98 3.03 2.11
CA PHE A 111 3.91 1.89 1.21
C PHE A 111 2.47 1.63 0.76
N GLY A 112 1.56 1.47 1.73
CA GLY A 112 0.17 1.17 1.43
C GLY A 112 -0.53 2.32 0.72
N GLY A 113 -0.27 3.57 1.14
CA GLY A 113 -0.83 4.75 0.48
C GLY A 113 -0.43 4.85 -1.00
N VAL A 114 0.85 4.68 -1.31
CA VAL A 114 1.36 4.69 -2.69
C VAL A 114 0.79 3.51 -3.49
N ALA A 115 0.84 2.29 -2.93
CA ALA A 115 0.36 1.10 -3.62
C ALA A 115 -1.15 1.21 -3.95
N PHE A 116 -2.00 1.44 -2.94
CA PHE A 116 -3.45 1.44 -3.14
C PHE A 116 -3.93 2.62 -3.98
N CYS A 117 -3.35 3.82 -3.86
CA CYS A 117 -3.71 4.93 -4.74
C CYS A 117 -3.33 4.64 -6.20
N SER A 118 -2.13 4.11 -6.45
CA SER A 118 -1.67 3.80 -7.81
C SER A 118 -2.49 2.67 -8.46
N TYR A 119 -2.74 1.58 -7.74
CA TYR A 119 -3.58 0.50 -8.27
C TYR A 119 -5.06 0.90 -8.37
N GLY A 120 -5.56 1.78 -7.48
CA GLY A 120 -6.86 2.41 -7.65
C GLY A 120 -6.95 3.22 -8.95
N ALA A 121 -5.93 4.04 -9.22
CA ALA A 121 -5.84 4.80 -10.47
C ALA A 121 -5.67 3.88 -11.69
N PHE A 122 -4.96 2.75 -11.58
CA PHE A 122 -4.88 1.73 -12.62
C PHE A 122 -6.26 1.23 -13.01
N TRP A 123 -7.05 0.78 -12.03
CA TRP A 123 -8.38 0.23 -12.31
C TRP A 123 -9.34 1.26 -12.87
N LEU A 124 -9.30 2.51 -12.36
CA LEU A 124 -10.08 3.61 -12.95
C LEU A 124 -9.68 3.88 -14.40
N THR A 125 -8.37 3.92 -14.69
CA THR A 125 -7.85 4.12 -16.05
C THR A 125 -8.28 2.99 -16.97
N PHE A 126 -8.15 1.74 -16.51
CA PHE A 126 -8.55 0.55 -17.26
C PHE A 126 -10.06 0.52 -17.55
N GLY A 127 -10.87 0.85 -16.54
CA GLY A 127 -12.33 0.96 -16.69
C GLY A 127 -12.74 2.03 -17.71
N VAL A 128 -12.09 3.21 -17.69
CA VAL A 128 -12.29 4.27 -18.69
C VAL A 128 -11.90 3.78 -20.08
N LEU A 129 -10.74 3.16 -20.23
CA LEU A 129 -10.24 2.69 -21.52
C LEU A 129 -11.19 1.66 -22.15
N ILE A 130 -11.65 0.66 -21.39
CA ILE A 130 -12.65 -0.32 -21.87
C ILE A 130 -13.96 0.37 -22.24
N THR A 131 -14.42 1.33 -21.44
CA THR A 131 -15.68 2.05 -21.70
C THR A 131 -15.61 2.85 -23.00
N LEU A 132 -14.49 3.54 -23.23
CA LEU A 132 -14.28 4.31 -24.46
C LEU A 132 -14.16 3.38 -25.68
N GLU A 133 -13.43 2.27 -25.55
CA GLU A 133 -13.32 1.29 -26.65
C GLU A 133 -14.66 0.65 -26.99
N ALA A 134 -15.50 0.35 -25.99
CA ALA A 134 -16.82 -0.20 -26.22
C ALA A 134 -17.77 0.79 -26.94
N GLU A 135 -17.64 2.09 -26.68
CA GLU A 135 -18.48 3.13 -27.28
C GLU A 135 -18.01 3.54 -28.69
N TYR A 136 -16.70 3.71 -28.87
CA TYR A 136 -16.13 4.31 -30.07
C TYR A 136 -15.42 3.29 -30.99
N GLY A 137 -14.98 2.15 -30.45
CA GLY A 137 -14.22 1.11 -31.16
C GLY A 137 -13.07 1.70 -31.98
N SER A 138 -12.98 1.29 -33.25
CA SER A 138 -11.94 1.74 -34.18
C SER A 138 -11.92 3.24 -34.48
N LYS A 139 -12.94 4.02 -34.05
CA LYS A 139 -12.93 5.49 -34.14
C LYS A 139 -12.08 6.13 -33.04
N LEU A 140 -11.84 5.44 -31.93
CA LEU A 140 -10.97 5.90 -30.85
C LEU A 140 -9.51 5.62 -31.21
N LEU A 141 -9.17 4.35 -31.40
CA LEU A 141 -7.86 3.86 -31.80
C LEU A 141 -8.06 2.67 -32.74
N SER A 142 -7.12 2.42 -33.65
CA SER A 142 -7.12 1.13 -34.35
C SER A 142 -6.93 0.00 -33.34
N GLU A 143 -7.40 -1.22 -33.64
CA GLU A 143 -7.26 -2.37 -32.74
C GLU A 143 -5.79 -2.63 -32.37
N THR A 144 -4.88 -2.42 -33.32
CA THR A 144 -3.43 -2.52 -33.12
C THR A 144 -2.90 -1.43 -32.19
N ASP A 145 -3.33 -0.17 -32.38
CA ASP A 145 -2.89 0.95 -31.55
C ASP A 145 -3.44 0.84 -30.13
N TYR A 146 -4.70 0.40 -29.98
CA TYR A 146 -5.32 0.13 -28.69
C TYR A 146 -4.53 -0.93 -27.90
N THR A 147 -4.26 -2.07 -28.54
CA THR A 147 -3.50 -3.18 -27.93
C THR A 147 -2.10 -2.73 -27.54
N THR A 148 -1.42 -1.98 -28.42
CA THR A 148 -0.08 -1.45 -28.17
C THR A 148 -0.09 -0.46 -27.00
N ALA A 149 -1.02 0.50 -26.98
CA ALA A 149 -1.14 1.49 -25.93
C ALA A 149 -1.40 0.83 -24.56
N LEU A 150 -2.31 -0.15 -24.50
CA LEU A 150 -2.59 -0.90 -23.29
C LEU A 150 -1.37 -1.70 -22.82
N GLY A 151 -0.63 -2.33 -23.73
CA GLY A 151 0.64 -3.01 -23.42
C GLY A 151 1.66 -2.08 -22.78
N PHE A 152 1.86 -0.87 -23.32
CA PHE A 152 2.80 0.10 -22.74
C PHE A 152 2.32 0.70 -21.41
N ILE A 153 1.01 0.89 -21.22
CA ILE A 153 0.44 1.26 -19.91
C ILE A 153 0.79 0.19 -18.88
N LEU A 154 0.63 -1.10 -19.21
CA LEU A 154 0.95 -2.20 -18.31
C LEU A 154 2.45 -2.26 -17.97
N VAL A 155 3.33 -2.00 -18.94
CA VAL A 155 4.79 -1.88 -18.68
C VAL A 155 5.10 -0.81 -17.62
N CYS A 156 4.43 0.35 -17.65
CA CYS A 156 4.59 1.36 -16.61
C CYS A 156 4.23 0.81 -15.22
N TYR A 157 3.15 0.02 -15.12
CA TYR A 157 2.74 -0.64 -13.89
C TYR A 157 3.65 -1.81 -13.50
N THR A 158 4.27 -2.51 -14.46
CA THR A 158 5.28 -3.54 -14.19
C THR A 158 6.53 -2.93 -13.54
N ILE A 159 7.00 -1.80 -14.06
CA ILE A 159 8.11 -1.05 -13.45
C ILE A 159 7.74 -0.60 -12.04
N PHE A 160 6.53 -0.05 -11.87
CA PHE A 160 5.99 0.34 -10.57
C PHE A 160 5.94 -0.82 -9.57
N ASN A 161 5.39 -1.95 -9.99
CA ASN A 161 5.28 -3.17 -9.20
C ASN A 161 6.66 -3.71 -8.81
N THR A 162 7.65 -3.61 -9.69
CA THR A 162 9.00 -4.14 -9.44
C THR A 162 9.68 -3.46 -8.27
N TYR A 163 9.62 -2.12 -8.16
CA TYR A 163 10.23 -1.46 -7.00
C TYR A 163 9.39 -1.61 -5.73
N LEU A 164 8.06 -1.72 -5.83
CA LEU A 164 7.22 -2.04 -4.68
C LEU A 164 7.51 -3.45 -4.17
N PHE A 165 7.75 -4.42 -5.06
CA PHE A 165 8.18 -5.76 -4.68
C PHE A 165 9.47 -5.73 -3.84
N VAL A 166 10.47 -4.94 -4.24
CA VAL A 166 11.67 -4.76 -3.42
C VAL A 166 11.32 -4.15 -2.06
N ALA A 167 10.45 -3.15 -2.01
CA ALA A 167 10.00 -2.54 -0.76
C ALA A 167 9.27 -3.54 0.16
N THR A 168 8.52 -4.52 -0.38
CA THR A 168 7.85 -5.55 0.43
C THR A 168 8.80 -6.40 1.29
N MET A 169 10.09 -6.43 0.96
CA MET A 169 11.10 -7.14 1.76
C MET A 169 11.24 -6.56 3.18
N ALA A 170 10.78 -5.33 3.41
CA ALA A 170 10.72 -4.69 4.72
C ALA A 170 9.38 -4.94 5.47
N HIS A 171 8.47 -5.74 4.91
CA HIS A 171 7.11 -5.94 5.42
C HIS A 171 6.83 -7.42 5.75
N ASN A 172 5.55 -7.75 5.93
CA ASN A 172 5.09 -9.09 6.29
C ASN A 172 5.12 -10.08 5.12
N ILE A 173 5.19 -11.38 5.46
CA ILE A 173 5.32 -12.46 4.48
C ILE A 173 4.16 -12.50 3.48
N GLN A 174 2.93 -12.27 3.92
CA GLN A 174 1.77 -12.32 3.02
C GLN A 174 1.83 -11.20 1.96
N LEU A 175 2.24 -10.00 2.35
CA LEU A 175 2.43 -8.89 1.42
C LEU A 175 3.55 -9.15 0.41
N TYR A 176 4.67 -9.69 0.87
CA TYR A 176 5.75 -10.13 -0.01
C TYR A 176 5.28 -11.19 -1.00
N ILE A 177 4.54 -12.19 -0.51
CA ILE A 177 3.95 -13.23 -1.35
C ILE A 177 3.09 -12.59 -2.44
N ILE A 178 2.24 -11.60 -2.16
CA ILE A 178 1.42 -10.90 -3.18
C ILE A 178 2.29 -10.33 -4.31
N PHE A 179 3.32 -9.56 -3.98
CA PHE A 179 4.15 -8.91 -5.01
C PHE A 179 5.10 -9.88 -5.74
N LEU A 180 5.50 -10.99 -5.10
CA LEU A 180 6.37 -12.02 -5.67
C LEU A 180 5.80 -12.65 -6.96
N LYS A 181 4.48 -12.62 -7.15
CA LYS A 181 3.84 -13.25 -8.31
C LYS A 181 4.29 -12.64 -9.64
N MET A 182 4.68 -11.36 -9.63
CA MET A 182 5.12 -10.63 -10.82
C MET A 182 4.16 -10.81 -12.01
N GLN A 183 2.84 -10.85 -11.74
CA GLN A 183 1.82 -11.17 -12.74
C GLN A 183 1.89 -10.26 -13.98
N LEU A 184 2.19 -8.98 -13.78
CA LEU A 184 2.19 -7.98 -14.83
C LEU A 184 3.22 -8.27 -15.91
N VAL A 185 4.35 -8.91 -15.56
CA VAL A 185 5.36 -9.35 -16.56
C VAL A 185 4.75 -10.36 -17.54
N LEU A 186 3.94 -11.30 -17.04
CA LEU A 186 3.29 -12.30 -17.88
C LEU A 186 2.18 -11.67 -18.74
N VAL A 187 1.48 -10.67 -18.20
CA VAL A 187 0.47 -9.93 -18.96
C VAL A 187 1.14 -9.07 -20.05
N ASP A 188 2.25 -8.40 -19.75
CA ASP A 188 3.04 -7.66 -20.75
C ASP A 188 3.46 -8.57 -21.91
N MET A 189 4.04 -9.74 -21.59
CA MET A 189 4.44 -10.72 -22.60
C MET A 189 3.26 -11.17 -23.49
N HIS A 190 2.04 -11.22 -22.95
CA HIS A 190 0.84 -11.48 -23.75
C HIS A 190 0.52 -10.33 -24.71
N PHE A 191 0.51 -9.08 -24.23
CA PHE A 191 0.23 -7.90 -25.08
C PHE A 191 1.27 -7.68 -26.19
N PHE A 192 2.50 -8.15 -25.99
CA PHE A 192 3.54 -8.17 -27.03
C PHE A 192 3.58 -9.46 -27.87
N GLY A 193 2.59 -10.35 -27.73
CA GLY A 193 2.44 -11.55 -28.56
C GLY A 193 3.47 -12.65 -28.29
N VAL A 194 4.19 -12.60 -27.16
CA VAL A 194 5.22 -13.59 -26.80
C VAL A 194 4.59 -14.86 -26.22
N ILE A 195 3.52 -14.73 -25.44
CA ILE A 195 2.79 -15.85 -24.83
C ILE A 195 1.26 -15.65 -24.93
N SER A 196 0.48 -16.69 -24.64
CA SER A 196 -0.97 -16.55 -24.46
C SER A 196 -1.30 -15.82 -23.15
N SER A 197 -2.54 -15.37 -22.99
CA SER A 197 -3.02 -14.71 -21.76
C SER A 197 -3.06 -15.65 -20.54
N ILE A 198 -3.09 -16.97 -20.76
CA ILE A 198 -3.38 -17.98 -19.74
C ILE A 198 -2.40 -17.94 -18.56
N PRO A 199 -1.06 -17.95 -18.77
CA PRO A 199 -0.11 -17.89 -17.67
C PRO A 199 -0.28 -16.63 -16.79
N GLY A 200 -0.55 -15.48 -17.43
CA GLY A 200 -0.85 -14.24 -16.72
C GLY A 200 -2.13 -14.33 -15.91
N GLY A 201 -3.19 -14.94 -16.46
CA GLY A 201 -4.45 -15.15 -15.76
C GLY A 201 -4.33 -16.10 -14.56
N VAL A 202 -3.63 -17.23 -14.71
CA VAL A 202 -3.42 -18.16 -13.58
C VAL A 202 -2.61 -17.49 -12.46
N MET A 203 -1.56 -16.76 -12.82
CA MET A 203 -0.74 -16.03 -11.84
C MET A 203 -1.53 -14.91 -11.15
N GLY A 204 -2.37 -14.19 -11.90
CA GLY A 204 -3.25 -13.15 -11.35
C GLY A 204 -4.29 -13.71 -10.37
N MET A 205 -4.90 -14.86 -10.66
CA MET A 205 -5.78 -15.54 -9.69
C MET A 205 -5.05 -15.85 -8.37
N LEU A 206 -3.82 -16.36 -8.44
CA LEU A 206 -3.01 -16.64 -7.24
C LEU A 206 -2.65 -15.36 -6.48
N CYS A 207 -2.38 -14.27 -7.20
CA CYS A 207 -2.15 -12.95 -6.63
C CYS A 207 -3.38 -12.45 -5.86
N SER A 208 -4.54 -12.44 -6.52
CA SER A 208 -5.84 -12.08 -5.96
C SER A 208 -6.20 -12.87 -4.71
N ILE A 209 -6.09 -14.19 -4.75
CA ILE A 209 -6.37 -15.05 -3.58
C ILE A 209 -5.46 -14.67 -2.41
N SER A 210 -4.18 -14.41 -2.68
CA SER A 210 -3.24 -14.01 -1.62
C SER A 210 -3.57 -12.62 -1.04
N ALA A 211 -4.05 -11.70 -1.87
CA ALA A 211 -4.51 -10.38 -1.41
C ALA A 211 -5.77 -10.49 -0.54
N TRP A 212 -6.73 -11.35 -0.88
CA TRP A 212 -7.85 -11.67 0.00
C TRP A 212 -7.42 -12.32 1.31
N VAL A 213 -6.44 -13.23 1.28
CA VAL A 213 -5.89 -13.83 2.51
C VAL A 213 -5.30 -12.75 3.43
N LEU A 214 -4.56 -11.78 2.89
CA LEU A 214 -4.03 -10.67 3.68
C LEU A 214 -5.14 -9.74 4.18
N SER A 215 -6.12 -9.42 3.34
CA SER A 215 -7.31 -8.66 3.76
C SER A 215 -8.04 -9.36 4.91
N ALA A 216 -8.30 -10.66 4.79
CA ALA A 216 -8.99 -11.45 5.80
C ALA A 216 -8.17 -11.55 7.08
N THR A 217 -6.85 -11.75 6.98
CA THR A 217 -5.93 -11.73 8.13
C THR A 217 -6.07 -10.44 8.93
N ILE A 218 -6.09 -9.30 8.25
CA ILE A 218 -6.25 -7.99 8.91
C ILE A 218 -7.62 -7.88 9.58
N VAL A 219 -8.71 -8.14 8.86
CA VAL A 219 -10.08 -8.01 9.39
C VAL A 219 -10.33 -8.96 10.57
N ILE A 220 -9.90 -10.22 10.46
CA ILE A 220 -10.10 -11.24 11.49
C ILE A 220 -9.30 -10.87 12.73
N ASN A 221 -8.00 -10.57 12.61
CA ASN A 221 -7.18 -10.26 13.78
C ASN A 221 -7.66 -8.99 14.50
N ASP A 222 -8.09 -7.96 13.74
CA ASP A 222 -8.67 -6.73 14.28
C ASP A 222 -10.00 -7.03 15.02
N SER A 223 -10.89 -7.82 14.41
CA SER A 223 -12.19 -8.19 15.00
C SER A 223 -12.05 -8.98 16.31
N PHE A 224 -11.04 -9.85 16.42
CA PHE A 224 -10.78 -10.63 17.62
C PHE A 224 -9.86 -9.92 18.63
N GLY A 225 -9.26 -8.78 18.27
CA GLY A 225 -8.30 -8.07 19.12
C GLY A 225 -7.03 -8.88 19.46
N THR A 226 -6.74 -9.93 18.68
CA THR A 226 -5.58 -10.82 18.91
C THR A 226 -5.12 -11.45 17.59
N THR A 227 -3.91 -12.01 17.60
CA THR A 227 -3.36 -12.72 16.44
C THR A 227 -4.02 -14.09 16.30
N VAL A 228 -5.05 -14.18 15.45
CA VAL A 228 -5.69 -15.43 15.04
C VAL A 228 -4.93 -16.05 13.86
N ILE A 229 -4.67 -15.25 12.83
CA ILE A 229 -3.88 -15.65 11.66
C ILE A 229 -2.51 -14.99 11.76
N PRO A 230 -1.42 -15.78 11.90
CA PRO A 230 -0.08 -15.21 12.01
C PRO A 230 0.38 -14.63 10.68
N ASN A 231 1.00 -13.45 10.75
CA ASN A 231 1.58 -12.77 9.59
C ASN A 231 2.90 -12.08 9.99
N PRO A 232 3.96 -12.85 10.26
CA PRO A 232 5.22 -12.30 10.74
C PRO A 232 5.90 -11.42 9.69
N GLU A 233 6.72 -10.49 10.16
CA GLU A 233 7.61 -9.73 9.29
C GLU A 233 8.66 -10.65 8.67
N LEU A 234 9.06 -10.39 7.42
CA LEU A 234 10.07 -11.21 6.74
C LEU A 234 11.38 -11.30 7.53
N LYS A 235 11.80 -10.20 8.17
CA LYS A 235 13.03 -10.16 8.99
C LYS A 235 13.02 -11.18 10.15
N GLU A 236 11.85 -11.63 10.58
CA GLU A 236 11.68 -12.59 11.65
C GLU A 236 11.81 -14.03 11.16
N LEU A 237 11.66 -14.29 9.87
CA LEU A 237 11.79 -15.63 9.30
C LEU A 237 13.25 -16.09 9.32
N PRO A 238 13.55 -17.36 9.68
CA PRO A 238 14.93 -17.86 9.80
C PRO A 238 15.78 -17.65 8.54
N VAL A 239 15.19 -17.88 7.36
CA VAL A 239 15.87 -17.74 6.06
C VAL A 239 16.32 -16.30 5.83
N PHE A 240 15.42 -15.32 5.98
CA PHE A 240 15.72 -13.91 5.80
C PHE A 240 16.65 -13.37 6.87
N ARG A 241 16.47 -13.81 8.12
CA ARG A 241 17.34 -13.43 9.25
C ARG A 241 18.79 -13.84 9.00
N ASN A 242 19.01 -15.05 8.50
CA ASN A 242 20.34 -15.57 8.19
C ASN A 242 20.96 -14.83 7.00
N TRP A 243 20.17 -14.58 5.95
CA TRP A 243 20.62 -13.79 4.80
C TRP A 243 21.02 -12.35 5.18
N LEU A 244 20.22 -11.66 6.01
CA LEU A 244 20.55 -10.33 6.52
C LEU A 244 21.84 -10.33 7.36
N LYS A 245 22.09 -11.39 8.15
CA LYS A 245 23.34 -11.55 8.89
C LYS A 245 24.54 -11.71 7.95
N MET A 246 24.41 -12.49 6.86
CA MET A 246 25.48 -12.64 5.87
C MET A 246 25.84 -11.31 5.21
N ILE A 247 24.84 -10.49 4.86
CA ILE A 247 25.09 -9.15 4.26
C ILE A 247 25.79 -8.22 5.26
N LYS A 248 25.35 -8.23 6.53
CA LYS A 248 25.93 -7.36 7.56
C LYS A 248 27.33 -7.78 7.98
N ASN A 249 27.62 -9.08 8.00
CA ASN A 249 28.89 -9.65 8.43
C ASN A 249 29.89 -9.89 7.27
N GLY A 250 29.49 -9.60 6.03
CA GLY A 250 30.34 -9.67 4.83
C GLY A 250 31.14 -8.39 4.55
N LYS A 251 31.30 -7.52 5.56
CA LYS A 251 32.24 -6.39 5.60
C LYS A 251 33.29 -6.68 6.66
#